data_AF-A0A5J4K7Q9-F1
#
_entry.id   AF-A0A5J4K7Q9-F1
#
_cell.length_a   1.000
_cell.length_b   1.000
_cell.length_c   1.000
_cell.angle_alpha   90.00
_cell.angle_beta   90.00
_cell.angle_gamma   90.00
#
_symmetry.space_group_name_H-M   'P 1'
#
loop_
_entity.id
_entity.type
_entity.pdbx_description
1 polymer ?
#
loop_
_entity_poly.entity_id
_entity_poly.type
_entity_poly.pdbx_seq_one_letter_code
_entity_poly.pdbx_strand_id
1 'polypeptide(L)'
;MTTEPAQQEGFIDVDSEQTPPVEKDRLYRLWEEGNWSAKALDFSQDALDWREKHGERERAAILWNCSMFLDGEESVTLTLAPFVEPAPRPEDKIFLATQIADEARHHVFFDRFIREVCQLGQDISTTLSAVRPHLSWGFVQVFTELDRAAERLRRNPHSLPLLAQGVVLYHIVIEGMLAHTGQHFLREYTTRTGLLPALGRGIFFVSRDESRHIAFGIQLLRELVSKDRRCKEAAITMLNRILAWTAGVLAPPNHDWSYITCLGFTPQEMFAFGLRSLHTKLRRAGIDPHEVSELAKLGLDDPFEVQAERIIKFIEGGVLGTGDAPHVTEETMETIFTSMRLVASWSQQRSKPIRASIQWLFDDMQPRYLKLEPGAPPVTGVGRVENPRLTLRCSASDWARLSSRRLNQRQAVLSRRLRISGDWRLALELPRLLAV
;
A
#
# COMPACT_ATOMS: atom_id res chain seq x y z
N MET A 1 10.40 20.80 18.68
CA MET A 1 11.85 20.72 18.96
C MET A 1 12.56 20.71 17.62
N THR A 2 13.45 21.67 17.41
CA THR A 2 14.22 21.86 16.18
C THR A 2 15.19 20.69 16.01
N THR A 3 15.06 19.93 14.92
CA THR A 3 16.00 18.88 14.53
C THR A 3 17.37 19.48 14.22
N GLU A 4 18.43 18.88 14.74
CA GLU A 4 19.81 19.33 14.52
C GLU A 4 20.19 19.23 13.03
N PRO A 5 20.88 20.25 12.46
CA PRO A 5 21.26 20.29 11.05
C PRO A 5 22.22 19.17 10.59
N ALA A 6 22.91 18.49 11.52
CA ALA A 6 23.85 17.41 11.19
C ALA A 6 23.17 16.09 10.76
N GLN A 7 21.86 15.93 10.99
CA GLN A 7 21.12 14.71 10.61
C GLN A 7 20.58 14.73 9.16
N GLN A 8 20.76 15.82 8.42
CA GLN A 8 20.24 15.99 7.06
C GLN A 8 21.25 15.72 5.93
N GLU A 9 22.54 15.51 6.23
CA GLU A 9 23.52 15.22 5.18
C GLU A 9 23.22 13.86 4.50
N GLY A 10 22.97 13.93 3.20
CA GLY A 10 22.71 12.78 2.34
C GLY A 10 21.25 12.33 2.23
N PHE A 11 20.32 12.90 3.01
CA PHE A 11 18.89 12.62 2.85
C PHE A 11 18.28 13.40 1.70
N ILE A 12 17.35 12.76 0.99
CA ILE A 12 16.47 13.42 0.02
C ILE A 12 15.07 13.51 0.62
N ASP A 13 14.51 14.71 0.71
CA ASP A 13 13.13 14.89 1.15
C ASP A 13 12.16 14.37 0.08
N VAL A 14 11.63 13.18 0.31
CA VAL A 14 10.70 12.50 -0.59
C VAL A 14 9.24 12.89 -0.37
N ASP A 15 8.93 13.63 0.70
CA ASP A 15 7.58 13.99 1.13
C ASP A 15 7.20 15.44 0.84
N SER A 16 8.15 16.28 0.45
CA SER A 16 7.89 17.62 -0.07
C SER A 16 7.66 17.62 -1.59
N GLU A 17 6.54 18.18 -2.02
CA GLU A 17 6.27 18.46 -3.45
C GLU A 17 7.24 19.50 -4.03
N GLN A 18 7.92 20.29 -3.18
CA GLN A 18 8.88 21.31 -3.59
C GLN A 18 10.28 20.73 -3.85
N THR A 19 10.55 19.48 -3.44
CA THR A 19 11.86 18.87 -3.66
C THR A 19 12.13 18.71 -5.17
N PRO A 20 13.18 19.35 -5.70
CA PRO A 20 13.49 19.28 -7.12
C PRO A 20 13.86 17.85 -7.55
N PRO A 21 13.73 17.52 -8.85
CA PRO A 21 14.29 16.28 -9.38
C PRO A 21 15.78 16.16 -9.03
N VAL A 22 16.21 14.96 -8.68
CA VAL A 22 17.60 14.69 -8.29
C VAL A 22 18.31 14.02 -9.46
N GLU A 23 19.39 14.64 -9.94
CA GLU A 23 20.20 14.07 -11.02
C GLU A 23 20.76 12.69 -10.66
N LYS A 24 20.79 11.77 -11.64
CA LYS A 24 21.24 10.38 -11.42
C LYS A 24 22.69 10.29 -10.94
N ASP A 25 23.55 11.18 -11.43
CA ASP A 25 24.93 11.34 -10.95
C ASP A 25 24.99 11.67 -9.45
N ARG A 26 24.11 12.56 -8.97
CA ARG A 26 24.03 12.90 -7.55
C ARG A 26 23.55 11.69 -6.74
N LEU A 27 22.59 10.93 -7.25
CA LEU A 27 22.11 9.72 -6.56
C LEU A 27 23.23 8.67 -6.39
N TYR A 28 24.09 8.52 -7.40
CA TYR A 28 25.27 7.65 -7.34
C TYR A 28 26.33 8.18 -6.36
N ARG A 29 26.66 9.48 -6.39
CA ARG A 29 27.62 10.05 -5.42
C ARG A 29 27.16 9.88 -3.98
N LEU A 30 25.88 10.11 -3.71
CA LEU A 30 25.29 9.88 -2.39
C LEU A 30 25.36 8.40 -1.95
N TRP A 31 25.34 7.45 -2.89
CA TRP A 31 25.59 6.05 -2.59
C TRP A 31 27.03 5.83 -2.11
N GLU A 32 28.02 6.35 -2.85
CA GLU A 32 29.44 6.19 -2.52
C GLU A 32 29.78 6.80 -1.15
N GLU A 33 29.33 8.04 -0.95
CA GLU A 33 29.53 8.82 0.29
C GLU A 33 28.70 8.26 1.47
N GLY A 34 27.61 7.54 1.18
CA GLY A 34 26.66 7.00 2.14
C GLY A 34 26.87 5.53 2.52
N ASN A 35 28.02 4.93 2.19
CA ASN A 35 28.25 3.52 2.52
C ASN A 35 28.29 3.27 4.04
N TRP A 36 27.71 2.14 4.45
CA TRP A 36 27.67 1.67 5.83
C TRP A 36 27.71 0.13 5.87
N SER A 37 28.22 -0.43 6.97
CA SER A 37 28.36 -1.88 7.13
C SER A 37 27.29 -2.44 8.06
N ALA A 38 26.38 -3.24 7.50
CA ALA A 38 25.39 -3.98 8.29
C ALA A 38 26.04 -4.92 9.31
N LYS A 39 27.27 -5.40 9.07
CA LYS A 39 28.05 -6.26 9.98
C LYS A 39 28.75 -5.50 11.10
N ALA A 40 28.91 -4.17 10.96
CA ALA A 40 29.54 -3.34 11.98
C ALA A 40 28.58 -2.88 13.09
N LEU A 41 27.27 -3.06 12.92
CA LEU A 41 26.29 -2.79 13.96
C LEU A 41 26.43 -3.81 15.12
N ASP A 42 26.57 -3.30 16.34
CA ASP A 42 26.61 -4.11 17.56
C ASP A 42 25.22 -4.19 18.20
N PHE A 43 24.61 -5.37 18.15
CA PHE A 43 23.28 -5.64 18.70
C PHE A 43 23.31 -6.09 20.17
N SER A 44 24.45 -6.02 20.87
CA SER A 44 24.56 -6.46 22.27
C SER A 44 23.58 -5.73 23.20
N GLN A 45 23.48 -4.41 23.07
CA GLN A 45 22.52 -3.61 23.84
C GLN A 45 21.07 -3.87 23.42
N ASP A 46 20.80 -4.01 22.12
CA ASP A 46 19.47 -4.35 21.61
C ASP A 46 18.97 -5.67 22.18
N ALA A 47 19.84 -6.69 22.27
CA ALA A 47 19.52 -7.98 22.87
C ALA A 47 19.19 -7.87 24.38
N LEU A 48 19.86 -6.97 25.11
CA LEU A 48 19.55 -6.68 26.51
C LEU A 48 18.20 -5.96 26.63
N ASP A 49 18.01 -4.87 25.87
CA ASP A 49 16.77 -4.09 25.86
C ASP A 49 15.56 -4.96 25.48
N TRP A 50 15.73 -5.84 24.50
CA TRP A 50 14.71 -6.79 24.06
C TRP A 50 14.23 -7.71 25.19
N ARG A 51 15.16 -8.24 26.00
CA ARG A 51 14.83 -9.17 27.08
C ARG A 51 14.31 -8.47 28.33
N GLU A 52 14.93 -7.36 28.70
CA GLU A 52 14.77 -6.74 30.02
C GLU A 52 13.78 -5.58 30.04
N LYS A 53 13.59 -4.88 28.91
CA LYS A 53 12.82 -3.63 28.87
C LYS A 53 11.53 -3.70 28.07
N HIS A 54 11.46 -4.56 27.05
CA HIS A 54 10.25 -4.68 26.24
C HIS A 54 9.26 -5.69 26.82
N GLY A 55 7.98 -5.32 26.89
CA GLY A 55 6.89 -6.24 27.18
C GLY A 55 6.62 -7.22 26.04
N GLU A 56 5.84 -8.28 26.31
CA GLU A 56 5.47 -9.29 25.30
C GLU A 56 4.83 -8.66 24.05
N ARG A 57 3.93 -7.69 24.25
CA ARG A 57 3.23 -7.01 23.16
C ARG A 57 4.15 -6.17 22.29
N GLU A 58 5.10 -5.44 22.89
CA GLU A 58 6.07 -4.63 22.15
C GLU A 58 7.02 -5.52 21.35
N ARG A 59 7.50 -6.63 21.95
CA ARG A 59 8.31 -7.63 21.24
C ARG A 59 7.54 -8.22 20.05
N ALA A 60 6.28 -8.60 20.24
CA ALA A 60 5.44 -9.10 19.15
C ALA A 60 5.25 -8.06 18.04
N ALA A 61 5.04 -6.79 18.40
CA ALA A 61 4.88 -5.69 17.45
C ALA A 61 6.15 -5.40 16.63
N ILE A 62 7.29 -5.32 17.29
CA ILE A 62 8.58 -5.05 16.64
C ILE A 62 8.98 -6.24 15.77
N LEU A 63 8.81 -7.48 16.26
CA LEU A 63 9.06 -8.69 15.48
C LEU A 63 8.17 -8.76 14.24
N TRP A 64 6.88 -8.46 14.37
CA TRP A 64 5.96 -8.43 13.23
C TRP A 64 6.40 -7.43 12.15
N ASN A 65 6.75 -6.20 12.54
CA ASN A 65 7.25 -5.19 11.60
C ASN A 65 8.58 -5.64 10.94
N CYS A 66 9.56 -6.08 11.74
CA CYS A 66 10.86 -6.52 11.23
C CYS A 66 10.77 -7.78 10.37
N SER A 67 9.76 -8.63 10.59
CA SER A 67 9.47 -9.80 9.75
C SER A 67 9.03 -9.39 8.34
N MET A 68 8.15 -8.37 8.24
CA MET A 68 7.75 -7.82 6.94
C MET A 68 8.91 -7.11 6.25
N PHE A 69 9.75 -6.38 6.99
CA PHE A 69 10.97 -5.81 6.41
C PHE A 69 11.88 -6.91 5.87
N LEU A 70 12.27 -7.90 6.67
CA LEU A 70 13.20 -8.95 6.22
C LEU A 70 12.73 -9.68 4.95
N ASP A 71 11.49 -10.15 4.92
CA ASP A 71 10.95 -10.83 3.73
C ASP A 71 10.77 -9.85 2.55
N GLY A 72 10.47 -8.58 2.86
CA GLY A 72 10.39 -7.49 1.89
C GLY A 72 11.74 -7.24 1.22
N GLU A 73 12.80 -7.05 2.01
CA GLU A 73 14.18 -6.82 1.54
C GLU A 73 14.66 -7.98 0.66
N GLU A 74 14.35 -9.22 1.03
CA GLU A 74 14.62 -10.40 0.17
C GLU A 74 13.90 -10.28 -1.18
N SER A 75 12.60 -9.97 -1.16
CA SER A 75 11.80 -9.89 -2.38
C SER A 75 12.23 -8.75 -3.30
N VAL A 76 12.45 -7.55 -2.76
CA VAL A 76 12.90 -6.39 -3.54
C VAL A 76 14.30 -6.62 -4.13
N THR A 77 15.23 -7.22 -3.36
CA THR A 77 16.56 -7.63 -3.87
C THR A 77 16.45 -8.56 -5.09
N LEU A 78 15.62 -9.60 -5.00
CA LEU A 78 15.50 -10.63 -6.05
C LEU A 78 14.72 -10.14 -7.28
N THR A 79 13.80 -9.20 -7.10
CA THR A 79 12.90 -8.74 -8.16
C THR A 79 13.38 -7.48 -8.88
N LEU A 80 14.41 -6.80 -8.39
CA LEU A 80 14.94 -5.58 -9.01
C LEU A 80 15.80 -5.83 -10.26
N ALA A 81 16.52 -6.95 -10.36
CA ALA A 81 17.37 -7.22 -11.52
C ALA A 81 16.64 -7.13 -12.89
N PRO A 82 15.39 -7.63 -13.04
CA PRO A 82 14.54 -7.39 -14.21
C PRO A 82 14.30 -5.93 -14.61
N PHE A 83 14.57 -4.96 -13.75
CA PHE A 83 14.40 -3.53 -14.03
C PHE A 83 15.65 -2.89 -14.65
N VAL A 84 16.82 -3.52 -14.53
CA VAL A 84 18.09 -2.97 -15.03
C VAL A 84 18.12 -2.95 -16.56
N GLU A 85 17.80 -4.07 -17.20
CA GLU A 85 17.76 -4.15 -18.67
C GLU A 85 16.81 -3.13 -19.33
N PRO A 86 15.53 -3.02 -18.91
CA PRO A 86 14.54 -2.10 -19.51
C PRO A 86 14.77 -0.62 -19.17
N ALA A 87 15.64 -0.30 -18.20
CA ALA A 87 15.88 1.07 -17.79
C ALA A 87 16.37 1.91 -19.00
N PRO A 88 15.77 3.09 -19.29
CA PRO A 88 15.94 3.73 -20.58
C PRO A 88 17.35 4.26 -20.85
N ARG A 89 18.09 4.68 -19.81
CA ARG A 89 19.40 5.33 -19.95
C ARG A 89 20.50 4.58 -19.21
N PRO A 90 21.76 4.65 -19.65
CA PRO A 90 22.88 4.01 -18.96
C PRO A 90 23.01 4.41 -17.49
N GLU A 91 22.79 5.69 -17.16
CA GLU A 91 22.83 6.18 -15.77
C GLU A 91 21.73 5.56 -14.89
N ASP A 92 20.57 5.22 -15.46
CA ASP A 92 19.51 4.53 -14.72
C ASP A 92 19.95 3.11 -14.33
N LYS A 93 20.67 2.43 -15.23
CA LYS A 93 21.22 1.09 -15.00
C LYS A 93 22.31 1.09 -13.94
N ILE A 94 23.18 2.08 -13.98
CA ILE A 94 24.24 2.26 -12.99
C ILE A 94 23.62 2.47 -11.60
N PHE A 95 22.62 3.36 -11.49
CA PHE A 95 21.92 3.57 -10.22
C PHE A 95 21.24 2.30 -9.71
N LEU A 96 20.48 1.60 -10.55
CA LEU A 96 19.78 0.37 -10.15
C LEU A 96 20.76 -0.71 -9.65
N ALA A 97 21.98 -0.78 -10.19
CA ALA A 97 23.01 -1.69 -9.68
C ALA A 97 23.44 -1.32 -8.24
N THR A 98 23.51 -0.04 -7.91
CA THR A 98 23.78 0.40 -6.53
C THR A 98 22.63 0.06 -5.60
N GLN A 99 21.39 0.21 -6.06
CA GLN A 99 20.20 -0.15 -5.28
C GLN A 99 20.19 -1.64 -4.96
N ILE A 100 20.47 -2.54 -5.91
CA ILE A 100 20.56 -3.99 -5.64
C ILE A 100 21.54 -4.29 -4.49
N ALA A 101 22.67 -3.58 -4.40
CA ALA A 101 23.62 -3.73 -3.32
C ALA A 101 23.08 -3.20 -1.97
N ASP A 102 22.28 -2.13 -2.00
CA ASP A 102 21.59 -1.58 -0.83
C ASP A 102 20.57 -2.59 -0.29
N GLU A 103 19.68 -3.12 -1.13
CA GLU A 103 18.65 -4.09 -0.72
C GLU A 103 19.26 -5.36 -0.10
N ALA A 104 20.32 -5.88 -0.72
CA ALA A 104 21.03 -7.04 -0.19
C ALA A 104 21.63 -6.75 1.21
N ARG A 105 22.08 -5.52 1.44
CA ARG A 105 22.60 -5.08 2.74
C ARG A 105 21.48 -4.84 3.75
N HIS A 106 20.32 -4.33 3.33
CA HIS A 106 19.14 -4.19 4.18
C HIS A 106 18.66 -5.56 4.68
N HIS A 107 18.60 -6.54 3.77
CA HIS A 107 18.30 -7.93 4.11
C HIS A 107 19.24 -8.45 5.21
N VAL A 108 20.56 -8.30 5.02
CA VAL A 108 21.55 -8.74 6.00
C VAL A 108 21.36 -8.03 7.35
N PHE A 109 21.00 -6.75 7.36
CA PHE A 109 20.72 -6.01 8.58
C PHE A 109 19.51 -6.57 9.36
N PHE A 110 18.37 -6.75 8.70
CA PHE A 110 17.16 -7.27 9.36
C PHE A 110 17.33 -8.74 9.78
N ASP A 111 17.99 -9.58 8.97
CA ASP A 111 18.33 -10.96 9.35
C ASP A 111 19.14 -10.99 10.66
N ARG A 112 20.15 -10.13 10.77
CA ARG A 112 20.96 -10.02 11.99
C ARG A 112 20.13 -9.63 13.19
N PHE A 113 19.25 -8.63 13.06
CA PHE A 113 18.38 -8.23 14.16
C PHE A 113 17.50 -9.42 14.62
N ILE A 114 16.84 -10.11 13.69
CA ILE A 114 15.96 -11.24 14.02
C ILE A 114 16.74 -12.40 14.67
N ARG A 115 17.94 -12.74 14.18
CA ARG A 115 18.74 -13.83 14.76
C ARG A 115 19.40 -13.44 16.08
N GLU A 116 20.05 -12.28 16.15
CA GLU A 116 20.92 -11.91 17.28
C GLU A 116 20.10 -11.33 18.46
N VAL A 117 18.99 -10.65 18.17
CA VAL A 117 18.14 -9.99 19.17
C VAL A 117 16.89 -10.82 19.46
N CYS A 118 16.11 -11.17 18.44
CA CYS A 118 14.88 -11.95 18.62
C CYS A 118 15.12 -13.45 18.83
N GLN A 119 16.34 -13.93 18.56
CA GLN A 119 16.76 -15.33 18.69
C GLN A 119 15.92 -16.29 17.82
N LEU A 120 15.60 -15.87 16.60
CA LEU A 120 14.82 -16.65 15.63
C LEU A 120 15.66 -17.02 14.39
N GLY A 121 15.71 -18.32 14.10
CA GLY A 121 16.56 -18.90 13.05
C GLY A 121 18.04 -19.01 13.47
N GLN A 122 18.83 -19.70 12.66
CA GLN A 122 20.27 -19.96 12.90
C GLN A 122 21.15 -19.44 11.74
N ASP A 123 20.55 -19.31 10.57
CA ASP A 123 21.12 -18.80 9.33
C ASP A 123 20.02 -18.06 8.54
N ILE A 124 20.40 -17.39 7.45
CA ILE A 124 19.47 -16.61 6.61
C ILE A 124 18.22 -17.43 6.21
N SER A 125 18.42 -18.69 5.77
CA SER A 125 17.33 -19.52 5.27
C SER A 125 16.32 -19.88 6.36
N THR A 126 16.81 -20.25 7.54
CA THR A 126 15.96 -20.62 8.68
C THR A 126 15.30 -19.40 9.30
N THR A 127 15.96 -18.23 9.28
CA THR A 127 15.38 -16.96 9.71
C THR A 127 14.26 -16.50 8.79
N LEU A 128 14.44 -16.54 7.47
CA LEU A 128 13.36 -16.29 6.51
C LEU A 128 12.16 -17.23 6.73
N SER A 129 12.42 -18.52 6.94
CA SER A 129 11.36 -19.50 7.22
C SER A 129 10.61 -19.18 8.52
N ALA A 130 11.29 -18.67 9.53
CA ALA A 130 10.70 -18.32 10.82
C ALA A 130 9.85 -17.03 10.77
N VAL A 131 10.17 -16.07 9.90
CA VAL A 131 9.41 -14.81 9.80
C VAL A 131 8.16 -14.93 8.93
N ARG A 132 8.13 -15.86 7.98
CA ARG A 132 6.99 -16.04 7.04
C ARG A 132 5.60 -16.17 7.68
N PRO A 133 5.43 -16.90 8.82
CA PRO A 133 4.13 -16.96 9.50
C PRO A 133 3.63 -15.62 10.04
N HIS A 134 4.51 -14.62 10.21
CA HIS A 134 4.15 -13.29 10.69
C HIS A 134 3.69 -12.36 9.55
N LEU A 135 3.84 -12.74 8.28
CA LEU A 135 3.51 -11.87 7.15
C LEU A 135 2.00 -11.64 7.09
N SER A 136 1.62 -10.37 6.98
CA SER A 136 0.22 -9.99 6.82
C SER A 136 -0.29 -10.42 5.44
N TRP A 137 -1.60 -10.57 5.33
CA TRP A 137 -2.18 -10.99 4.07
C TRP A 137 -1.95 -9.99 2.94
N GLY A 138 -1.97 -8.69 3.25
CA GLY A 138 -1.74 -7.64 2.27
C GLY A 138 -0.31 -7.68 1.76
N PHE A 139 0.64 -7.96 2.66
CA PHE A 139 2.03 -8.18 2.31
C PHE A 139 2.16 -9.31 1.27
N VAL A 140 1.61 -10.49 1.57
CA VAL A 140 1.68 -11.63 0.65
C VAL A 140 1.11 -11.29 -0.73
N GLN A 141 -0.03 -10.58 -0.81
CA GLN A 141 -0.63 -10.21 -2.08
C GLN A 141 0.20 -9.18 -2.86
N VAL A 142 0.71 -8.14 -2.19
CA VAL A 142 1.51 -7.08 -2.81
C VAL A 142 2.80 -7.65 -3.39
N PHE A 143 3.55 -8.43 -2.60
CA PHE A 143 4.83 -9.00 -3.05
C PHE A 143 4.65 -10.13 -4.07
N THR A 144 3.54 -10.89 -4.01
CA THR A 144 3.18 -11.81 -5.12
C THR A 144 2.94 -11.06 -6.43
N GLU A 145 2.35 -9.85 -6.39
CA GLU A 145 2.19 -9.04 -7.60
C GLU A 145 3.50 -8.40 -8.05
N LEU A 146 4.42 -8.11 -7.12
CA LEU A 146 5.78 -7.68 -7.45
C LEU A 146 6.51 -8.76 -8.26
N ASP A 147 6.51 -10.01 -7.79
CA ASP A 147 7.08 -11.15 -8.52
C ASP A 147 6.51 -11.26 -9.94
N ARG A 148 5.18 -11.14 -10.07
CA ARG A 148 4.50 -11.18 -11.37
C ARG A 148 4.88 -9.99 -12.25
N ALA A 149 4.99 -8.80 -11.70
CA ALA A 149 5.37 -7.60 -12.45
C ALA A 149 6.81 -7.70 -12.95
N ALA A 150 7.74 -8.11 -12.09
CA ALA A 150 9.13 -8.36 -12.42
C ALA A 150 9.26 -9.45 -13.50
N GLU A 151 8.51 -10.54 -13.40
CA GLU A 151 8.53 -11.61 -14.40
C GLU A 151 7.96 -11.17 -15.76
N ARG A 152 6.87 -10.40 -15.77
CA ARG A 152 6.31 -9.83 -17.01
C ARG A 152 7.31 -8.91 -17.69
N LEU A 153 8.02 -8.09 -16.90
CA LEU A 153 9.05 -7.16 -17.38
C LEU A 153 10.27 -7.91 -17.91
N ARG A 154 10.77 -8.92 -17.19
CA ARG A 154 11.88 -9.80 -17.64
C ARG A 154 11.60 -10.44 -18.99
N ARG A 155 10.36 -10.90 -19.22
CA ARG A 155 9.95 -11.52 -20.51
C ARG A 155 9.77 -10.50 -21.63
N ASN A 156 9.59 -9.21 -21.32
CA ASN A 156 9.31 -8.16 -22.29
C ASN A 156 10.06 -6.86 -21.94
N PRO A 157 11.41 -6.87 -21.96
CA PRO A 157 12.23 -5.77 -21.44
C PRO A 157 12.10 -4.46 -22.26
N HIS A 158 11.48 -4.48 -23.43
CA HIS A 158 11.26 -3.27 -24.23
C HIS A 158 9.92 -2.58 -23.96
N SER A 159 9.10 -3.12 -23.05
CA SER A 159 7.77 -2.58 -22.75
C SER A 159 7.82 -1.48 -21.69
N LEU A 160 7.85 -0.22 -22.12
CA LEU A 160 7.76 0.94 -21.22
C LEU A 160 6.50 0.93 -20.34
N PRO A 161 5.31 0.48 -20.79
CA PRO A 161 4.16 0.34 -19.91
C PRO A 161 4.34 -0.70 -18.79
N LEU A 162 5.03 -1.81 -19.06
CA LEU A 162 5.35 -2.80 -18.01
C LEU A 162 6.41 -2.25 -17.04
N LEU A 163 7.38 -1.50 -17.54
CA LEU A 163 8.33 -0.80 -16.68
C LEU A 163 7.60 0.19 -15.76
N ALA A 164 6.68 1.00 -16.30
CA ALA A 164 5.89 1.94 -15.49
C ALA A 164 5.04 1.24 -14.42
N GLN A 165 4.47 0.07 -14.72
CA GLN A 165 3.77 -0.77 -13.73
C GLN A 165 4.70 -1.26 -12.63
N GLY A 166 5.89 -1.74 -13.00
CA GLY A 166 6.90 -2.17 -12.04
C GLY A 166 7.35 -1.00 -11.15
N VAL A 167 7.68 0.15 -11.74
CA VAL A 167 8.22 1.30 -11.02
C VAL A 167 7.19 1.87 -10.03
N VAL A 168 5.91 1.98 -10.42
CA VAL A 168 4.88 2.44 -9.47
C VAL A 168 4.66 1.44 -8.34
N LEU A 169 4.72 0.14 -8.60
CA LEU A 169 4.56 -0.88 -7.57
C LEU A 169 5.76 -0.90 -6.61
N TYR A 170 6.97 -1.00 -7.15
CA TYR A 170 8.20 -1.10 -6.38
C TYR A 170 8.51 0.22 -5.66
N HIS A 171 8.76 1.29 -6.40
CA HIS A 171 9.38 2.48 -5.81
C HIS A 171 8.37 3.46 -5.19
N ILE A 172 7.14 3.52 -5.72
CA ILE A 172 6.14 4.47 -5.23
C ILE A 172 5.30 3.85 -4.11
N VAL A 173 4.90 2.58 -4.25
CA VAL A 173 4.04 1.92 -3.28
C VAL A 173 4.84 1.13 -2.24
N ILE A 174 5.70 0.19 -2.66
CA ILE A 174 6.42 -0.66 -1.71
C ILE A 174 7.42 0.19 -0.91
N GLU A 175 8.36 0.85 -1.56
CA GLU A 175 9.31 1.73 -0.87
C GLU A 175 8.63 3.02 -0.39
N GLY A 176 8.06 3.76 -1.34
CA GLY A 176 7.61 5.13 -1.12
C GLY A 176 6.40 5.28 -0.19
N MET A 177 5.57 4.26 -0.04
CA MET A 177 4.41 4.28 0.86
C MET A 177 4.60 3.31 2.02
N LEU A 178 4.82 2.02 1.77
CA LEU A 178 4.77 0.99 2.80
C LEU A 178 6.04 1.00 3.67
N ALA A 179 7.22 0.84 3.06
CA ALA A 179 8.50 0.82 3.77
C ALA A 179 8.75 2.15 4.47
N HIS A 180 8.55 3.27 3.75
CA HIS A 180 8.70 4.62 4.33
C HIS A 180 7.81 4.85 5.56
N THR A 181 6.57 4.34 5.54
CA THR A 181 5.68 4.37 6.72
C THR A 181 6.28 3.56 7.87
N GLY A 182 6.62 2.28 7.64
CA GLY A 182 7.18 1.42 8.69
C GLY A 182 8.48 1.97 9.29
N GLN A 183 9.36 2.51 8.44
CA GLN A 183 10.63 3.13 8.83
C GLN A 183 10.42 4.37 9.69
N HIS A 184 9.49 5.25 9.29
CA HIS A 184 9.16 6.45 10.06
C HIS A 184 8.77 6.09 11.50
N PHE A 185 7.82 5.16 11.67
CA PHE A 185 7.30 4.79 12.98
C PHE A 185 8.32 4.02 13.84
N LEU A 186 9.09 3.10 13.23
CA LEU A 186 10.09 2.34 13.98
C LEU A 186 11.31 3.19 14.38
N ARG A 187 11.70 4.15 13.52
CA ARG A 187 12.71 5.17 13.85
C ARG A 187 12.24 6.11 14.95
N GLU A 188 10.99 6.58 14.87
CA GLU A 188 10.42 7.46 15.91
C GLU A 188 10.34 6.73 17.26
N TYR A 189 9.92 5.45 17.26
CA TYR A 189 9.90 4.63 18.47
C TYR A 189 11.29 4.50 19.12
N THR A 190 12.29 4.10 18.36
CA THR A 190 13.67 3.90 18.87
C THR A 190 14.30 5.22 19.30
N THR A 191 14.03 6.31 18.59
CA THR A 191 14.51 7.66 18.97
C THR A 191 13.87 8.14 20.27
N ARG A 192 12.55 8.01 20.42
CA ARG A 192 11.80 8.49 21.58
C ARG A 192 12.10 7.69 22.84
N THR A 193 12.27 6.38 22.72
CA THR A 193 12.50 5.50 23.88
C THR A 193 13.98 5.35 24.23
N GLY A 194 14.88 5.59 23.28
CA GLY A 194 16.31 5.30 23.44
C GLY A 194 16.64 3.81 23.52
N LEU A 195 15.69 2.94 23.17
CA LEU A 195 15.84 1.49 23.17
C LEU A 195 16.20 0.97 21.77
N LEU A 196 16.83 -0.21 21.74
CA LEU A 196 17.26 -0.86 20.50
C LEU A 196 18.14 0.06 19.62
N PRO A 197 19.26 0.57 20.17
CA PRO A 197 20.05 1.60 19.50
C PRO A 197 20.64 1.15 18.15
N ALA A 198 21.00 -0.14 17.99
CA ALA A 198 21.51 -0.64 16.72
C ALA A 198 20.41 -0.81 15.67
N LEU A 199 19.21 -1.27 16.07
CA LEU A 199 18.02 -1.26 15.20
C LEU A 199 17.71 0.16 14.74
N GLY A 200 17.62 1.13 15.66
CA GLY A 200 17.33 2.54 15.33
C GLY A 200 18.37 3.13 14.37
N ARG A 201 19.66 2.84 14.59
CA ARG A 201 20.74 3.29 13.70
C ARG A 201 20.68 2.61 12.32
N GLY A 202 20.39 1.31 12.27
CA GLY A 202 20.25 0.60 11.01
C GLY A 202 19.05 1.11 10.19
N ILE A 203 17.89 1.34 10.82
CA ILE A 203 16.72 1.93 10.15
C ILE A 203 17.05 3.33 9.62
N PHE A 204 17.81 4.14 10.36
CA PHE A 204 18.27 5.43 9.86
C PHE A 204 19.09 5.28 8.57
N PHE A 205 20.01 4.33 8.51
CA PHE A 205 20.79 4.08 7.30
C PHE A 205 19.93 3.56 6.13
N VAL A 206 19.04 2.60 6.39
CA VAL A 206 18.07 2.09 5.41
C VAL A 206 17.22 3.25 4.88
N SER A 207 16.64 4.07 5.74
CA SER A 207 15.82 5.23 5.35
C SER A 207 16.58 6.24 4.48
N ARG A 208 17.90 6.38 4.70
CA ARG A 208 18.76 7.24 3.87
C ARG A 208 18.93 6.65 2.47
N ASP A 209 19.18 5.35 2.40
CA ASP A 209 19.34 4.62 1.14
C ASP A 209 18.03 4.65 0.33
N GLU A 210 16.91 4.37 0.98
CA GLU A 210 15.54 4.42 0.44
C GLU A 210 15.15 5.80 -0.08
N SER A 211 15.62 6.88 0.55
CA SER A 211 15.39 8.24 0.04
C SER A 211 15.93 8.42 -1.38
N ARG A 212 17.01 7.71 -1.74
CA ARG A 212 17.59 7.69 -3.09
C ARG A 212 16.77 6.81 -4.03
N HIS A 213 16.34 5.63 -3.58
CA HIS A 213 15.54 4.68 -4.37
C HIS A 213 14.18 5.29 -4.75
N ILE A 214 13.49 5.87 -3.77
CA ILE A 214 12.22 6.58 -3.98
C ILE A 214 12.40 7.78 -4.92
N ALA A 215 13.44 8.60 -4.70
CA ALA A 215 13.72 9.75 -5.57
C ALA A 215 14.00 9.32 -7.02
N PHE A 216 14.75 8.23 -7.20
CA PHE A 216 14.97 7.61 -8.49
C PHE A 216 13.66 7.17 -9.16
N GLY A 217 12.82 6.44 -8.42
CA GLY A 217 11.55 5.92 -8.91
C GLY A 217 10.55 7.01 -9.29
N ILE A 218 10.46 8.09 -8.50
CA ILE A 218 9.64 9.27 -8.82
C ILE A 218 10.08 9.87 -10.15
N GLN A 219 11.38 10.10 -10.34
CA GLN A 219 11.90 10.70 -11.56
C GLN A 219 11.70 9.77 -12.77
N LEU A 220 12.04 8.49 -12.65
CA LEU A 220 11.88 7.53 -13.74
C LEU A 220 10.41 7.41 -14.14
N LEU A 221 9.49 7.30 -13.18
CA LEU A 221 8.06 7.25 -13.48
C LEU A 221 7.59 8.54 -14.17
N ARG A 222 8.04 9.71 -13.70
CA ARG A 222 7.73 11.01 -14.32
C ARG A 222 8.15 11.06 -15.78
N GLU A 223 9.37 10.62 -16.08
CA GLU A 223 9.90 10.56 -17.44
C GLU A 223 9.06 9.62 -18.32
N LEU A 224 8.71 8.43 -17.81
CA LEU A 224 7.90 7.45 -18.54
C LEU A 224 6.48 7.97 -18.83
N VAL A 225 5.77 8.51 -17.83
CA VAL A 225 4.40 9.00 -18.01
C VAL A 225 4.33 10.26 -18.87
N SER A 226 5.37 11.09 -18.85
CA SER A 226 5.46 12.28 -19.71
C SER A 226 5.73 11.92 -21.17
N LYS A 227 6.46 10.81 -21.41
CA LYS A 227 6.83 10.35 -22.75
C LYS A 227 5.73 9.55 -23.44
N ASP A 228 5.00 8.71 -22.71
CA ASP A 228 3.96 7.84 -23.27
C ASP A 228 2.75 7.73 -22.35
N ARG A 229 1.58 8.17 -22.84
CA ARG A 229 0.31 8.09 -22.09
C ARG A 229 -0.03 6.66 -21.65
N ARG A 230 0.39 5.64 -22.42
CA ARG A 230 0.19 4.23 -22.06
C ARG A 230 0.94 3.84 -20.78
N CYS A 231 2.07 4.48 -20.47
CA CYS A 231 2.78 4.27 -19.21
C CYS A 231 1.95 4.78 -18.03
N LYS A 232 1.32 5.95 -18.18
CA LYS A 232 0.43 6.51 -17.15
C LYS A 232 -0.78 5.61 -16.90
N GLU A 233 -1.44 5.17 -17.97
CA GLU A 233 -2.57 4.24 -17.89
C GLU A 233 -2.18 2.91 -17.23
N ALA A 234 -1.01 2.38 -17.58
CA ALA A 234 -0.51 1.14 -17.01
C ALA A 234 -0.19 1.29 -15.51
N ALA A 235 0.43 2.41 -15.10
CA ALA A 235 0.69 2.71 -13.68
C ALA A 235 -0.61 2.87 -12.88
N ILE A 236 -1.60 3.61 -13.39
CA ILE A 236 -2.92 3.76 -12.76
C ILE A 236 -3.63 2.41 -12.66
N THR A 237 -3.52 1.56 -13.68
CA THR A 237 -4.08 0.20 -13.65
C THR A 237 -3.45 -0.64 -12.54
N MET A 238 -2.14 -0.53 -12.33
CA MET A 238 -1.45 -1.20 -11.23
C MET A 238 -1.94 -0.67 -9.88
N LEU A 239 -2.00 0.65 -9.69
CA LEU A 239 -2.52 1.27 -8.46
C LEU A 239 -3.94 0.77 -8.13
N ASN A 240 -4.84 0.78 -9.12
CA ASN A 240 -6.23 0.33 -8.93
C ASN A 240 -6.36 -1.18 -8.64
N ARG A 241 -5.31 -1.96 -8.89
CA ARG A 241 -5.26 -3.39 -8.59
C ARG A 241 -4.79 -3.64 -7.16
N ILE A 242 -3.77 -2.91 -6.70
CA ILE A 242 -3.01 -3.25 -5.50
C ILE A 242 -3.39 -2.44 -4.26
N LEU A 243 -3.98 -1.25 -4.39
CA LEU A 243 -4.23 -0.36 -3.23
C LEU A 243 -5.16 -0.95 -2.16
N ALA A 244 -6.07 -1.85 -2.53
CA ALA A 244 -6.87 -2.57 -1.53
C ALA A 244 -6.01 -3.53 -0.68
N TRP A 245 -4.91 -4.05 -1.22
CA TRP A 245 -4.00 -4.95 -0.52
C TRP A 245 -3.01 -4.22 0.36
N THR A 246 -2.61 -2.98 0.00
CA THR A 246 -1.69 -2.17 0.82
C THR A 246 -2.26 -1.89 2.20
N ALA A 247 -3.58 -1.72 2.31
CA ALA A 247 -4.28 -1.63 3.60
C ALA A 247 -4.02 -2.85 4.49
N GLY A 248 -3.95 -4.04 3.89
CA GLY A 248 -3.66 -5.29 4.57
C GLY A 248 -2.22 -5.46 5.00
N VAL A 249 -1.28 -4.69 4.44
CA VAL A 249 0.14 -4.76 4.83
C VAL A 249 0.29 -4.29 6.27
N LEU A 250 -0.35 -3.16 6.58
CA LEU A 250 -0.33 -2.51 7.90
C LEU A 250 -1.42 -3.05 8.85
N ALA A 251 -2.17 -4.09 8.45
CA ALA A 251 -3.17 -4.72 9.29
C ALA A 251 -2.49 -5.73 10.24
N PRO A 252 -2.55 -5.51 11.56
CA PRO A 252 -1.88 -6.38 12.52
C PRO A 252 -2.57 -7.75 12.63
N PRO A 253 -1.88 -8.76 13.20
CA PRO A 253 -2.46 -10.07 13.45
C PRO A 253 -3.79 -9.98 14.19
N ASN A 254 -4.81 -10.71 13.71
CA ASN A 254 -6.17 -10.73 14.27
C ASN A 254 -6.85 -9.35 14.37
N HIS A 255 -6.38 -8.35 13.60
CA HIS A 255 -6.82 -6.95 13.71
C HIS A 255 -6.62 -6.36 15.12
N ASP A 256 -5.66 -6.90 15.88
CA ASP A 256 -5.35 -6.42 17.21
C ASP A 256 -4.49 -5.14 17.11
N TRP A 257 -5.15 -3.99 17.13
CA TRP A 257 -4.50 -2.68 17.04
C TRP A 257 -3.53 -2.38 18.20
N SER A 258 -3.49 -3.21 19.25
CA SER A 258 -2.47 -3.09 20.31
C SER A 258 -1.04 -3.29 19.81
N TYR A 259 -0.85 -3.92 18.63
CA TYR A 259 0.44 -3.98 17.94
C TYR A 259 0.97 -2.60 17.52
N ILE A 260 0.08 -1.63 17.30
CA ILE A 260 0.46 -0.26 16.93
C ILE A 260 0.47 0.62 18.18
N THR A 261 -0.56 0.52 19.03
CA THR A 261 -0.69 1.40 20.20
C THR A 261 0.32 1.11 21.30
N CYS A 262 0.83 -0.12 21.43
CA CYS A 262 1.92 -0.42 22.37
C CYS A 262 3.22 0.33 22.03
N LEU A 263 3.41 0.68 20.75
CA LEU A 263 4.56 1.46 20.29
C LEU A 263 4.31 2.98 20.38
N GLY A 264 3.16 3.41 20.91
CA GLY A 264 2.82 4.82 21.14
C GLY A 264 2.27 5.54 19.91
N PHE A 265 1.71 4.81 18.94
CA PHE A 265 1.07 5.37 17.76
C PHE A 265 -0.39 4.93 17.64
N THR A 266 -1.17 5.60 16.81
CA THR A 266 -2.51 5.16 16.45
C THR A 266 -2.53 4.56 15.04
N PRO A 267 -3.44 3.60 14.76
CA PRO A 267 -3.63 3.12 13.39
C PRO A 267 -3.97 4.25 12.41
N GLN A 268 -4.74 5.25 12.87
CA GLN A 268 -5.16 6.39 12.07
C GLN A 268 -3.96 7.25 11.63
N GLU A 269 -3.03 7.57 12.53
CA GLU A 269 -1.78 8.27 12.19
C GLU A 269 -0.97 7.51 11.15
N MET A 270 -0.86 6.19 11.30
CA MET A 270 -0.09 5.34 10.40
C MET A 270 -0.67 5.32 8.97
N PHE A 271 -1.97 5.06 8.83
CA PHE A 271 -2.63 5.06 7.52
C PHE A 271 -2.66 6.47 6.90
N ALA A 272 -2.90 7.52 7.69
CA ALA A 272 -2.91 8.90 7.20
C ALA A 272 -1.52 9.33 6.68
N PHE A 273 -0.45 8.94 7.37
CA PHE A 273 0.92 9.16 6.91
C PHE A 273 1.17 8.46 5.56
N GLY A 274 0.85 7.17 5.46
CA GLY A 274 1.03 6.41 4.22
C GLY A 274 0.26 6.98 3.02
N LEU A 275 -1.00 7.39 3.22
CA LEU A 275 -1.81 8.02 2.17
C LEU A 275 -1.25 9.36 1.71
N ARG A 276 -0.82 10.21 2.66
CA ARG A 276 -0.19 11.50 2.37
C ARG A 276 1.08 11.32 1.56
N SER A 277 1.93 10.39 2.01
CA SER A 277 3.16 9.97 1.35
C SER A 277 2.91 9.52 -0.10
N LEU A 278 1.93 8.64 -0.31
CA LEU A 278 1.54 8.18 -1.64
C LEU A 278 1.07 9.35 -2.53
N HIS A 279 0.19 10.22 -2.02
CA HIS A 279 -0.35 11.34 -2.80
C HIS A 279 0.76 12.29 -3.26
N THR A 280 1.69 12.67 -2.38
CA THR A 280 2.86 13.48 -2.73
C THR A 280 3.64 12.83 -3.86
N LYS A 281 3.98 11.55 -3.71
CA LYS A 281 4.86 10.83 -4.66
C LYS A 281 4.19 10.66 -6.02
N LEU A 282 2.88 10.39 -6.07
CA LEU A 282 2.11 10.34 -7.32
C LEU A 282 2.16 11.68 -8.06
N ARG A 283 1.89 12.80 -7.37
CA ARG A 283 1.93 14.14 -7.99
C ARG A 283 3.32 14.47 -8.51
N ARG A 284 4.37 14.19 -7.74
CA ARG A 284 5.77 14.39 -8.16
C ARG A 284 6.13 13.54 -9.37
N ALA A 285 5.58 12.33 -9.47
CA ALA A 285 5.72 11.42 -10.61
C ALA A 285 4.81 11.76 -11.80
N GLY A 286 3.99 12.82 -11.76
CA GLY A 286 3.13 13.23 -12.86
C GLY A 286 1.81 12.47 -12.98
N ILE A 287 1.36 11.82 -11.90
CA ILE A 287 0.04 11.17 -11.80
C ILE A 287 -0.81 11.97 -10.82
N ASP A 288 -1.96 12.46 -11.26
CA ASP A 288 -2.91 13.09 -10.36
C ASP A 288 -3.64 12.00 -9.55
N PRO A 289 -3.62 12.03 -8.20
CA PRO A 289 -4.40 11.10 -7.37
C PRO A 289 -5.88 11.03 -7.77
N HIS A 290 -6.46 12.11 -8.32
CA HIS A 290 -7.84 12.11 -8.83
C HIS A 290 -8.05 11.24 -10.08
N GLU A 291 -7.02 10.68 -10.69
CA GLU A 291 -7.14 9.72 -11.78
C GLU A 291 -7.24 8.26 -11.29
N VAL A 292 -7.02 8.00 -9.99
CA VAL A 292 -6.99 6.67 -9.39
C VAL A 292 -8.32 6.36 -8.69
N SER A 293 -9.09 5.42 -9.24
CA SER A 293 -10.43 5.10 -8.73
C SER A 293 -10.42 4.51 -7.31
N GLU A 294 -9.38 3.75 -6.94
CA GLU A 294 -9.29 3.20 -5.58
C GLU A 294 -9.03 4.31 -4.54
N LEU A 295 -8.33 5.39 -4.89
CA LEU A 295 -8.21 6.56 -4.01
C LEU A 295 -9.52 7.34 -3.95
N ALA A 296 -10.28 7.40 -5.05
CA ALA A 296 -11.60 8.02 -5.05
C ALA A 296 -12.58 7.37 -4.05
N LYS A 297 -12.50 6.05 -3.83
CA LYS A 297 -13.30 5.35 -2.83
C LYS A 297 -13.05 5.84 -1.40
N LEU A 298 -11.83 6.31 -1.13
CA LEU A 298 -11.44 6.77 0.19
C LEU A 298 -11.85 8.21 0.47
N GLY A 299 -12.27 8.97 -0.54
CA GLY A 299 -12.64 10.39 -0.41
C GLY A 299 -11.43 11.30 -0.61
N LEU A 300 -11.04 11.51 -1.87
CA LEU A 300 -9.83 12.24 -2.28
C LEU A 300 -9.68 13.64 -1.65
N ASP A 301 -10.79 14.31 -1.39
CA ASP A 301 -10.83 15.68 -0.85
C ASP A 301 -10.99 15.71 0.68
N ASP A 302 -11.23 14.56 1.32
CA ASP A 302 -11.33 14.48 2.77
C ASP A 302 -9.93 14.51 3.42
N PRO A 303 -9.80 14.99 4.67
CA PRO A 303 -8.56 14.86 5.41
C PRO A 303 -8.06 13.40 5.45
N PHE A 304 -6.75 13.19 5.37
CA PHE A 304 -6.17 11.85 5.33
C PHE A 304 -6.53 11.00 6.55
N GLU A 305 -6.79 11.65 7.68
CA GLU A 305 -7.23 11.04 8.92
C GLU A 305 -8.64 10.43 8.77
N VAL A 306 -9.54 11.08 8.02
CA VAL A 306 -10.88 10.57 7.69
C VAL A 306 -10.79 9.42 6.67
N GLN A 307 -9.88 9.54 5.70
CA GLN A 307 -9.62 8.45 4.75
C GLN A 307 -9.08 7.20 5.46
N ALA A 308 -8.16 7.39 6.42
CA ALA A 308 -7.60 6.34 7.27
C ALA A 308 -8.67 5.63 8.10
N GLU A 309 -9.61 6.37 8.72
CA GLU A 309 -10.74 5.77 9.45
C GLU A 309 -11.57 4.82 8.58
N ARG A 310 -11.81 5.17 7.31
CA ARG A 310 -12.54 4.28 6.38
C ARG A 310 -11.77 2.99 6.11
N ILE A 311 -10.45 3.06 5.93
CA ILE A 311 -9.59 1.89 5.74
C ILE A 311 -9.68 0.98 6.97
N ILE A 312 -9.54 1.55 8.18
CA ILE A 312 -9.60 0.82 9.45
C ILE A 312 -10.95 0.10 9.58
N LYS A 313 -12.06 0.80 9.35
CA LYS A 313 -13.41 0.21 9.37
C LYS A 313 -13.58 -0.93 8.35
N PHE A 314 -12.96 -0.82 7.18
CA PHE A 314 -12.98 -1.91 6.19
C PHE A 314 -12.16 -3.12 6.62
N ILE A 315 -11.07 -2.94 7.34
CA ILE A 315 -10.28 -4.04 7.92
C ILE A 315 -11.08 -4.69 9.06
N GLU A 316 -11.59 -3.90 10.01
CA GLU A 316 -12.33 -4.39 11.17
C GLU A 316 -13.63 -5.11 10.80
N GLY A 317 -14.40 -4.56 9.86
CA GLY A 317 -15.60 -5.20 9.31
C GLY A 317 -15.30 -6.40 8.41
N GLY A 318 -14.02 -6.72 8.19
CA GLY A 318 -13.58 -7.80 7.31
C GLY A 318 -14.01 -7.60 5.87
N VAL A 319 -14.20 -6.36 5.42
CA VAL A 319 -14.47 -6.01 4.01
C VAL A 319 -13.20 -6.25 3.19
N LEU A 320 -12.06 -5.76 3.68
CA LEU A 320 -10.72 -6.11 3.23
C LEU A 320 -10.20 -7.32 4.05
N GLY A 321 -9.54 -8.30 3.42
CA GLY A 321 -9.06 -9.51 4.10
C GLY A 321 -8.98 -10.77 3.21
N THR A 322 -8.58 -11.91 3.78
CA THR A 322 -8.16 -13.12 3.02
C THR A 322 -9.16 -14.24 2.82
N GLY A 323 -10.33 -14.22 3.45
CA GLY A 323 -11.29 -15.32 3.22
C GLY A 323 -12.48 -15.36 4.15
N ASP A 324 -12.29 -14.92 5.40
CA ASP A 324 -13.35 -14.93 6.40
C ASP A 324 -14.56 -14.12 5.94
N ALA A 325 -15.74 -14.55 6.41
CA ALA A 325 -16.96 -13.83 6.16
C ALA A 325 -16.85 -12.44 6.82
N PRO A 326 -17.03 -11.34 6.05
CA PRO A 326 -17.10 -10.01 6.63
C PRO A 326 -18.14 -9.97 7.76
N HIS A 327 -17.78 -9.38 8.90
CA HIS A 327 -18.72 -9.09 9.98
C HIS A 327 -19.36 -7.73 9.69
N VAL A 328 -20.43 -7.76 8.91
CA VAL A 328 -21.04 -6.54 8.38
C VAL A 328 -22.02 -5.94 9.38
N THR A 329 -21.64 -4.81 9.97
CA THR A 329 -22.51 -3.96 10.82
C THR A 329 -23.21 -2.87 9.98
N GLU A 330 -24.18 -2.15 10.57
CA GLU A 330 -24.79 -0.99 9.90
C GLU A 330 -23.75 0.11 9.59
N GLU A 331 -22.78 0.32 10.47
CA GLU A 331 -21.65 1.23 10.26
C GLU A 331 -20.74 0.76 9.12
N THR A 332 -20.48 -0.54 9.03
CA THR A 332 -19.73 -1.13 7.90
C THR A 332 -20.45 -0.86 6.58
N MET A 333 -21.76 -1.08 6.54
CA MET A 333 -22.57 -0.83 5.34
C MET A 333 -22.66 0.65 4.98
N GLU A 334 -22.76 1.53 5.97
CA GLU A 334 -22.70 2.97 5.73
C GLU A 334 -21.36 3.39 5.11
N THR A 335 -20.26 2.82 5.59
CA THR A 335 -18.91 3.07 5.04
C THR A 335 -18.78 2.56 3.60
N ILE A 336 -19.31 1.36 3.30
CA ILE A 336 -19.35 0.80 1.94
C ILE A 336 -20.16 1.72 1.02
N PHE A 337 -21.37 2.13 1.42
CA PHE A 337 -22.23 2.97 0.58
C PHE A 337 -21.70 4.40 0.43
N THR A 338 -21.01 4.93 1.44
CA THR A 338 -20.28 6.19 1.32
C THR A 338 -19.19 6.10 0.26
N SER A 339 -18.39 5.04 0.28
CA SER A 339 -17.33 4.80 -0.71
C SER A 339 -17.90 4.58 -2.11
N MET A 340 -19.02 3.87 -2.23
CA MET A 340 -19.77 3.72 -3.48
C MET A 340 -20.27 5.06 -4.02
N ARG A 341 -20.78 5.95 -3.15
CA ARG A 341 -21.23 7.29 -3.54
C ARG A 341 -20.07 8.13 -4.08
N LEU A 342 -18.91 8.08 -3.42
CA LEU A 342 -17.70 8.80 -3.81
C LEU A 342 -17.19 8.34 -5.19
N VAL A 343 -17.04 7.03 -5.39
CA VAL A 343 -16.58 6.51 -6.68
C VAL A 343 -17.62 6.66 -7.80
N ALA A 344 -18.93 6.59 -7.48
CA ALA A 344 -19.98 6.89 -8.45
C ALA A 344 -19.89 8.35 -8.92
N SER A 345 -19.61 9.28 -8.00
CA SER A 345 -19.42 10.70 -8.33
C SER A 345 -18.21 10.87 -9.26
N TRP A 346 -17.09 10.24 -8.89
CA TRP A 346 -15.87 10.22 -9.69
C TRP A 346 -16.10 9.67 -11.10
N SER A 347 -16.84 8.56 -11.23
CA SER A 347 -17.17 7.92 -12.51
C SER A 347 -18.08 8.77 -13.38
N GLN A 348 -19.10 9.41 -12.79
CA GLN A 348 -20.06 10.26 -13.52
C GLN A 348 -19.41 11.50 -14.14
N GLN A 349 -18.32 12.01 -13.55
CA GLN A 349 -17.57 13.13 -14.08
C GLN A 349 -16.64 12.74 -15.25
N ARG A 350 -16.28 11.46 -15.37
CA ARG A 350 -15.27 10.96 -16.31
C ARG A 350 -15.83 10.09 -17.43
N SER A 351 -17.06 9.64 -17.31
CA SER A 351 -17.76 8.79 -18.28
C SER A 351 -19.10 9.39 -18.68
N LYS A 352 -19.73 8.85 -19.73
CA LYS A 352 -21.08 9.25 -20.14
C LYS A 352 -22.04 9.17 -18.94
N PRO A 353 -22.67 10.29 -18.51
CA PRO A 353 -23.49 10.30 -17.33
C PRO A 353 -24.67 9.32 -17.43
N ILE A 354 -24.95 8.64 -16.32
CA ILE A 354 -26.04 7.67 -16.21
C ILE A 354 -27.09 8.23 -15.27
N ARG A 355 -28.33 8.36 -15.75
CA ARG A 355 -29.52 8.54 -14.91
C ARG A 355 -30.07 7.17 -14.50
N ALA A 356 -30.02 6.85 -13.21
CA ALA A 356 -30.54 5.58 -12.71
C ALA A 356 -30.78 5.60 -11.20
N SER A 357 -31.78 4.84 -10.76
CA SER A 357 -31.94 4.39 -9.39
C SER A 357 -31.56 2.91 -9.29
N ILE A 358 -30.61 2.59 -8.41
CA ILE A 358 -30.16 1.22 -8.13
C ILE A 358 -30.58 0.88 -6.69
N GLN A 359 -31.26 -0.24 -6.52
CA GLN A 359 -31.75 -0.73 -5.24
C GLN A 359 -30.98 -1.99 -4.85
N TRP A 360 -30.54 -2.05 -3.60
CA TRP A 360 -30.08 -3.26 -2.93
C TRP A 360 -31.16 -3.73 -1.96
N LEU A 361 -31.49 -5.02 -2.06
CA LEU A 361 -32.33 -5.74 -1.12
C LEU A 361 -31.43 -6.75 -0.42
N PHE A 362 -31.08 -6.48 0.83
CA PHE A 362 -30.30 -7.42 1.62
C PHE A 362 -31.20 -8.46 2.27
N ASP A 363 -30.75 -9.71 2.31
CA ASP A 363 -31.50 -10.79 2.96
C ASP A 363 -31.45 -10.67 4.50
N ASP A 364 -30.47 -9.95 5.02
CA ASP A 364 -30.07 -9.87 6.43
C ASP A 364 -29.93 -8.43 6.96
N MET A 365 -30.18 -7.40 6.14
CA MET A 365 -30.10 -5.98 6.53
C MET A 365 -31.18 -5.12 5.85
N GLN A 366 -31.34 -3.87 6.31
CA GLN A 366 -32.29 -2.93 5.70
C GLN A 366 -31.94 -2.67 4.21
N PRO A 367 -32.94 -2.57 3.32
CA PRO A 367 -32.72 -2.18 1.93
C PRO A 367 -31.95 -0.86 1.83
N ARG A 368 -31.14 -0.70 0.78
CA ARG A 368 -30.40 0.54 0.51
C ARG A 368 -30.48 0.89 -0.96
N TYR A 369 -30.28 2.17 -1.30
CA TYR A 369 -30.33 2.61 -2.69
C TYR A 369 -29.21 3.59 -3.04
N LEU A 370 -28.95 3.73 -4.34
CA LEU A 370 -28.11 4.76 -4.96
C LEU A 370 -28.92 5.41 -6.08
N LYS A 371 -29.07 6.74 -6.03
CA LYS A 371 -29.65 7.55 -7.10
C LYS A 371 -28.55 8.33 -7.81
N LEU A 372 -28.58 8.25 -9.14
CA LEU A 372 -27.65 8.90 -10.05
C LEU A 372 -28.44 9.82 -10.96
N GLU A 373 -28.09 11.10 -10.92
CA GLU A 373 -28.70 12.15 -11.74
C GLU A 373 -27.59 12.93 -12.44
N PRO A 374 -27.66 13.11 -13.78
CA PRO A 374 -26.66 13.90 -14.50
C PRO A 374 -26.57 15.32 -13.94
N GLY A 375 -25.36 15.74 -13.56
CA GLY A 375 -25.10 17.08 -13.01
C GLY A 375 -25.45 17.25 -11.53
N ALA A 376 -25.89 16.21 -10.82
CA ALA A 376 -26.11 16.23 -9.38
C ALA A 376 -25.23 15.19 -8.65
N PRO A 377 -24.80 15.46 -7.40
CA PRO A 377 -24.07 14.48 -6.60
C PRO A 377 -24.89 13.19 -6.42
N PRO A 378 -24.28 12.00 -6.53
CA PRO A 378 -24.96 10.76 -6.23
C PRO A 378 -25.51 10.74 -4.80
N VAL A 379 -26.70 10.16 -4.62
CA VAL A 379 -27.38 10.09 -3.32
C VAL A 379 -27.54 8.64 -2.91
N THR A 380 -27.07 8.29 -1.72
CA THR A 380 -27.31 6.98 -1.09
C THR A 380 -28.26 7.12 0.10
N GLY A 381 -29.07 6.09 0.36
CA GLY A 381 -29.96 6.09 1.52
C GLY A 381 -30.41 4.69 1.93
N VAL A 382 -30.96 4.59 3.14
CA VAL A 382 -31.62 3.40 3.67
C VAL A 382 -33.11 3.44 3.30
N GLY A 383 -33.67 2.28 2.97
CA GLY A 383 -35.04 2.11 2.53
C GLY A 383 -35.17 1.71 1.06
N ARG A 384 -36.39 1.85 0.55
CA ARG A 384 -36.76 1.47 -0.82
C ARG A 384 -37.01 2.70 -1.68
N VAL A 385 -36.65 2.60 -2.95
CA VAL A 385 -37.07 3.55 -3.98
C VAL A 385 -38.21 2.96 -4.80
N GLU A 386 -39.12 3.82 -5.24
CA GLU A 386 -40.16 3.44 -6.19
C GLU A 386 -39.54 3.19 -7.57
N ASN A 387 -39.94 2.09 -8.21
CA ASN A 387 -39.54 1.71 -9.57
C ASN A 387 -38.02 1.79 -9.83
N PRO A 388 -37.18 1.03 -9.10
CA PRO A 388 -35.75 1.00 -9.34
C PRO A 388 -35.43 0.50 -10.75
N ARG A 389 -34.51 1.18 -11.44
CA ARG A 389 -34.04 0.75 -12.76
C ARG A 389 -33.27 -0.57 -12.68
N LEU A 390 -32.57 -0.79 -11.57
CA LEU A 390 -31.84 -2.03 -11.29
C LEU A 390 -32.04 -2.41 -9.83
N THR A 391 -32.34 -3.69 -9.58
CA THR A 391 -32.40 -4.27 -8.23
C THR A 391 -31.39 -5.39 -8.10
N LEU A 392 -30.60 -5.33 -7.03
CA LEU A 392 -29.62 -6.32 -6.63
C LEU A 392 -30.08 -6.95 -5.31
N ARG A 393 -30.14 -8.28 -5.24
CA ARG A 393 -30.48 -9.01 -4.03
C ARG A 393 -29.38 -10.00 -3.66
N CYS A 394 -28.86 -9.88 -2.44
CA CYS A 394 -27.79 -10.69 -1.88
C CYS A 394 -27.75 -10.52 -0.35
N SER A 395 -26.90 -11.25 0.36
CA SER A 395 -26.58 -10.90 1.75
C SER A 395 -25.68 -9.66 1.82
N ALA A 396 -25.67 -9.00 2.97
CA ALA A 396 -24.75 -7.89 3.25
C ALA A 396 -23.29 -8.34 3.18
N SER A 397 -23.00 -9.55 3.68
CA SER A 397 -21.66 -10.17 3.60
C SER A 397 -21.21 -10.41 2.15
N ASP A 398 -22.11 -10.85 1.27
CA ASP A 398 -21.79 -11.05 -0.15
C ASP A 398 -21.56 -9.71 -0.87
N TRP A 399 -22.32 -8.68 -0.50
CA TRP A 399 -22.10 -7.34 -1.03
C TRP A 399 -20.79 -6.73 -0.56
N ALA A 400 -20.41 -6.91 0.71
CA ALA A 400 -19.11 -6.48 1.22
C ALA A 400 -17.94 -7.17 0.49
N ARG A 401 -18.09 -8.44 0.11
CA ARG A 401 -17.08 -9.15 -0.71
C ARG A 401 -17.06 -8.67 -2.15
N LEU A 402 -18.21 -8.33 -2.73
CA LEU A 402 -18.29 -7.74 -4.06
C LEU A 402 -17.62 -6.36 -4.08
N SER A 403 -17.90 -5.50 -3.09
CA SER A 403 -17.35 -4.14 -3.05
C SER A 403 -15.83 -4.07 -2.90
N SER A 404 -15.21 -5.12 -2.33
CA SER A 404 -13.76 -5.29 -2.20
C SER A 404 -13.14 -6.24 -3.23
N ARG A 405 -13.88 -6.65 -4.27
CA ARG A 405 -13.44 -7.59 -5.32
C ARG A 405 -13.00 -8.97 -4.81
N ARG A 406 -13.36 -9.34 -3.58
CA ARG A 406 -13.15 -10.68 -3.00
C ARG A 406 -14.16 -11.71 -3.50
N LEU A 407 -15.26 -11.26 -4.09
CA LEU A 407 -16.20 -12.09 -4.81
C LEU A 407 -16.39 -11.53 -6.23
N ASN A 408 -16.22 -12.37 -7.24
CA ASN A 408 -16.47 -11.95 -8.62
C ASN A 408 -17.99 -11.87 -8.89
N GLN A 409 -18.46 -10.78 -9.51
CA GLN A 409 -19.88 -10.59 -9.83
C GLN A 409 -20.46 -11.75 -10.66
N ARG A 410 -19.75 -12.24 -11.69
CA ARG A 410 -20.23 -13.35 -12.53
C ARG A 410 -20.36 -14.64 -11.71
N GLN A 411 -19.37 -14.92 -10.87
CA GLN A 411 -19.40 -16.07 -9.97
C GLN A 411 -20.58 -15.96 -8.99
N ALA A 412 -20.82 -14.78 -8.42
CA ALA A 412 -21.93 -14.55 -7.49
C ALA A 412 -23.30 -14.78 -8.14
N VAL A 413 -23.48 -14.35 -9.39
CA VAL A 413 -24.71 -14.60 -10.16
C VAL A 413 -24.88 -16.09 -10.45
N LEU A 414 -23.83 -16.76 -10.95
CA LEU A 414 -23.87 -18.20 -11.24
C LEU A 414 -24.16 -19.05 -10.00
N SER A 415 -23.60 -18.68 -8.85
CA SER A 415 -23.83 -19.35 -7.58
C SER A 415 -25.10 -18.89 -6.86
N ARG A 416 -25.94 -18.06 -7.50
CA ARG A 416 -27.19 -17.48 -6.94
C ARG A 416 -27.04 -16.68 -5.64
N ARG A 417 -25.81 -16.24 -5.35
CA ARG A 417 -25.45 -15.35 -4.23
C ARG A 417 -25.79 -13.90 -4.52
N LEU A 418 -25.83 -13.53 -5.79
CA LEU A 418 -26.33 -12.25 -6.29
C LEU A 418 -27.45 -12.50 -7.30
N ARG A 419 -28.65 -11.98 -7.03
CA ARG A 419 -29.76 -11.97 -7.98
C ARG A 419 -29.94 -10.56 -8.51
N ILE A 420 -30.08 -10.45 -9.82
CA ILE A 420 -30.20 -9.17 -10.52
C ILE A 420 -31.54 -9.15 -11.25
N SER A 421 -32.30 -8.06 -11.08
CA SER A 421 -33.54 -7.80 -11.83
C SER A 421 -33.61 -6.35 -12.31
N GLY A 422 -34.32 -6.10 -13.41
CA GLY A 422 -34.37 -4.80 -14.08
C GLY A 422 -33.40 -4.69 -15.25
N ASP A 423 -32.71 -3.56 -15.38
CA ASP A 423 -31.85 -3.24 -16.52
C ASP A 423 -30.49 -3.96 -16.48
N TRP A 424 -30.37 -5.04 -17.25
CA TRP A 424 -29.13 -5.81 -17.38
C TRP A 424 -27.97 -5.03 -18.03
N ARG A 425 -28.23 -4.02 -18.86
CA ARG A 425 -27.16 -3.19 -19.43
C ARG A 425 -26.53 -2.36 -18.32
N LEU A 426 -27.34 -1.80 -17.43
CA LEU A 426 -26.84 -1.11 -16.24
C LEU A 426 -26.08 -2.04 -15.29
N ALA A 427 -26.53 -3.30 -15.13
CA ALA A 427 -25.84 -4.30 -14.32
C ALA A 427 -24.41 -4.61 -14.81
N LEU A 428 -24.18 -4.57 -16.13
CA LEU A 428 -22.86 -4.77 -16.73
C LEU A 428 -21.93 -3.54 -16.56
N GLU A 429 -22.50 -2.36 -16.35
CA GLU A 429 -21.77 -1.11 -16.12
C GLU A 429 -21.35 -0.92 -14.65
N LEU A 430 -21.91 -1.68 -13.70
CA LEU A 430 -21.63 -1.53 -12.26
C LEU A 430 -20.15 -1.64 -11.88
N PRO A 431 -19.37 -2.62 -12.38
CA PRO A 431 -17.95 -2.70 -12.05
C PRO A 431 -17.20 -1.44 -12.44
N ARG A 432 -17.55 -0.83 -13.58
CA ARG A 432 -16.96 0.44 -14.02
C ARG A 432 -17.41 1.61 -13.15
N LEU A 433 -18.72 1.69 -12.88
CA LEU A 433 -19.33 2.80 -12.16
C LEU A 433 -18.92 2.85 -10.68
N LEU A 434 -18.82 1.69 -10.04
CA LEU A 434 -18.63 1.54 -8.60
C LEU A 434 -17.27 0.97 -8.22
N ALA A 435 -16.43 0.63 -9.22
CA ALA A 435 -15.14 -0.02 -9.03
C ALA A 435 -15.22 -1.32 -8.19
N VAL A 436 -16.34 -2.04 -8.30
CA VAL A 436 -16.66 -3.30 -7.61
C VAL A 436 -16.44 -4.55 -8.47
#